data_AF-A0A8T4UPU2-F1
#
_entry.id   AF-A0A8T4UPU2-F1
#
_cell.length_a   1.000
_cell.length_b   1.000
_cell.length_c   1.000
_cell.angle_alpha   90.00
_cell.angle_beta   90.00
_cell.angle_gamma   90.00
#
_symmetry.space_group_name_H-M   'P 1'
#
loop_
_entity.id
_entity.type
_entity.pdbx_description
1 polymer ?
#
loop_
_entity_poly.entity_id
_entity_poly.type
_entity_poly.pdbx_seq_one_letter_code
_entity_poly.pdbx_strand_id
1 'polypeptide(L)'
;MKSHELKLLLLFEREPALRASIRELSRRGGLNYRSAYESAGHFIAEGVLREERHGQVRVCSLSDEEGAIAAMTEVSLARWLLLHGKGPLASGRQGHPDAPRLARLAGDLALASPIFCGVLVWDAD
;
A
#
# COMPACT_ATOMS: atom_id res chain seq x y z
N MET A 1 -5.91 -7.42 -5.89
CA MET A 1 -4.84 -6.43 -6.04
C MET A 1 -3.58 -7.14 -6.54
N LYS A 2 -2.87 -6.56 -7.52
CA LYS A 2 -1.64 -7.13 -8.09
C LYS A 2 -0.42 -6.68 -7.27
N SER A 3 0.65 -7.48 -7.24
CA SER A 3 1.89 -7.17 -6.48
C SER A 3 2.48 -5.79 -6.83
N HIS A 4 2.38 -5.37 -8.10
CA HIS A 4 2.90 -4.07 -8.54
C HIS A 4 2.03 -2.87 -8.12
N GLU A 5 0.72 -3.06 -7.94
CA GLU A 5 -0.18 -2.03 -7.41
C GLU A 5 0.19 -1.74 -5.95
N LEU A 6 0.42 -2.78 -5.16
CA LEU A 6 0.84 -2.65 -3.76
C LEU A 6 2.19 -1.94 -3.63
N LYS A 7 3.20 -2.29 -4.44
CA LYS A 7 4.50 -1.60 -4.43
C LYS A 7 4.38 -0.10 -4.67
N LEU A 8 3.42 0.30 -5.51
CA LEU A 8 3.17 1.71 -5.80
C LEU A 8 2.49 2.41 -4.61
N LEU A 9 1.51 1.78 -3.98
CA LEU A 9 0.87 2.30 -2.76
C LEU A 9 1.87 2.42 -1.60
N LEU A 10 2.73 1.42 -1.40
CA LEU A 10 3.78 1.45 -0.37
C LEU A 10 4.81 2.57 -0.61
N LEU A 11 5.08 2.92 -1.87
CA LEU A 11 5.94 4.06 -2.20
C LEU A 11 5.29 5.38 -1.76
N PHE A 12 4.00 5.57 -2.03
CA PHE A 12 3.26 6.76 -1.63
C PHE A 12 2.98 6.82 -0.13
N GLU A 13 2.79 5.69 0.55
CA GLU A 13 2.67 5.65 2.02
C GLU A 13 3.98 6.09 2.68
N ARG A 14 5.14 5.66 2.16
CA ARG A 14 6.46 6.07 2.65
C ARG A 14 6.79 7.53 2.34
N GLU A 15 6.29 8.03 1.21
CA GLU A 15 6.55 9.39 0.74
C GLU A 15 5.23 10.07 0.30
N PRO A 16 4.39 10.53 1.25
CA PRO A 16 3.08 11.08 0.92
C PRO A 16 3.14 12.36 0.06
N ALA A 17 4.22 13.13 0.18
CA ALA A 17 4.47 14.32 -0.63
C ALA A 17 5.07 14.00 -2.02
N LEU A 18 5.20 12.71 -2.38
CA LEU A 18 5.79 12.31 -3.66
C LEU A 18 4.99 12.86 -4.83
N ARG A 19 5.70 13.52 -5.73
CA ARG A 19 5.21 13.93 -7.04
C ARG A 19 6.20 13.42 -8.09
N ALA A 20 5.77 12.43 -8.87
CA ALA A 20 6.69 11.65 -9.71
C ALA A 20 6.08 11.29 -11.07
N SER A 21 6.92 11.28 -12.10
CA SER A 21 6.52 10.73 -13.41
C SER A 21 6.36 9.21 -13.37
N ILE A 22 5.64 8.62 -14.33
CA ILE A 22 5.54 7.15 -14.46
C ILE A 22 6.92 6.47 -14.53
N ARG A 23 7.88 7.09 -15.22
CA ARG A 23 9.26 6.58 -15.31
C ARG A 23 9.94 6.56 -13.94
N GLU A 24 9.70 7.58 -13.14
CA GLU A 24 10.25 7.67 -11.79
C GLU A 24 9.57 6.68 -10.84
N LEU A 25 8.24 6.53 -10.91
CA LEU A 25 7.50 5.52 -10.16
C LEU A 25 7.98 4.10 -10.49
N SER A 26 8.24 3.82 -11.78
CA SER A 26 8.83 2.56 -12.23
C SER A 26 10.19 2.31 -11.58
N ARG A 27 11.09 3.29 -11.63
CA ARG A 27 12.43 3.18 -11.04
C ARG A 27 12.39 3.01 -9.52
N ARG A 28 11.62 3.84 -8.83
CA ARG A 28 11.57 3.89 -7.36
C ARG A 28 10.78 2.73 -6.75
N GLY A 29 9.70 2.31 -7.42
CA GLY A 29 8.91 1.16 -7.02
C GLY A 29 9.52 -0.19 -7.39
N GLY A 30 10.64 -0.21 -8.12
CA GLY A 30 11.23 -1.45 -8.63
C GLY A 30 10.27 -2.20 -9.55
N LEU A 31 9.54 -1.47 -10.39
CA LEU A 31 8.53 -1.96 -11.32
C LEU A 31 9.01 -1.74 -12.75
N ASN A 32 8.63 -2.63 -13.67
CA ASN A 32 8.76 -2.29 -15.08
C ASN A 32 7.81 -1.12 -15.44
N TYR A 33 8.13 -0.39 -16.51
CA TYR A 33 7.38 0.79 -16.91
C TYR A 33 5.89 0.51 -17.17
N ARG A 34 5.58 -0.63 -17.80
CA ARG A 34 4.21 -1.02 -18.12
C ARG A 34 3.37 -1.23 -16.86
N SER A 35 3.90 -1.96 -15.88
CA SER A 35 3.24 -2.19 -14.61
C SER A 35 3.05 -0.89 -13.83
N ALA A 36 4.04 0.00 -13.83
CA ALA A 36 3.90 1.32 -13.21
C ALA A 36 2.81 2.16 -13.90
N TYR A 37 2.76 2.14 -15.23
CA TYR A 37 1.76 2.85 -16.03
C TYR A 37 0.34 2.32 -15.78
N GLU A 38 0.16 1.00 -15.83
CA GLU A 38 -1.14 0.34 -15.61
C GLU A 38 -1.63 0.56 -14.18
N SER A 39 -0.75 0.42 -13.17
CA SER A 39 -1.10 0.64 -11.76
C SER A 39 -1.47 2.09 -11.48
N ALA A 40 -0.67 3.04 -11.98
CA ALA A 40 -0.96 4.46 -11.81
C ALA A 40 -2.28 4.82 -12.49
N GLY A 41 -2.54 4.30 -13.70
CA GLY A 41 -3.81 4.49 -14.40
C GLY A 41 -5.00 3.95 -13.62
N HIS A 42 -4.87 2.76 -13.03
CA HIS A 42 -5.90 2.18 -12.15
C HIS A 42 -6.17 3.07 -10.93
N PHE A 43 -5.13 3.49 -10.19
CA PHE A 43 -5.30 4.33 -9.01
C PHE A 43 -5.76 5.76 -9.32
N ILE A 44 -5.50 6.27 -10.52
CA ILE A 44 -6.11 7.52 -10.98
C ILE A 44 -7.62 7.34 -11.20
N ALA A 45 -8.04 6.22 -11.80
CA ALA A 45 -9.46 5.93 -12.02
C ALA A 45 -10.23 5.75 -10.71
N GLU A 46 -9.58 5.19 -9.69
CA GLU A 46 -10.15 4.98 -8.34
C GLU A 46 -10.04 6.23 -7.43
N GLY A 47 -9.55 7.37 -7.92
CA GLY A 47 -9.42 8.61 -7.14
C GLY A 47 -8.31 8.59 -6.07
N VAL A 48 -7.47 7.55 -6.03
CA VAL A 48 -6.35 7.41 -5.08
C VAL A 48 -5.18 8.31 -5.47
N LEU A 49 -4.89 8.41 -6.77
CA LEU A 49 -3.85 9.29 -7.31
C LEU A 49 -4.49 10.38 -8.17
N ARG A 50 -3.88 11.57 -8.15
CA ARG A 50 -4.16 12.62 -9.13
C ARG A 50 -3.04 12.69 -10.16
N GLU A 51 -3.42 13.07 -11.38
CA GLU A 51 -2.51 13.26 -12.51
C GLU A 51 -2.40 14.74 -12.88
N GLU A 52 -1.17 15.21 -13.06
CA GLU A 52 -0.87 16.46 -13.75
C GLU A 52 -0.11 16.18 -15.04
N ARG A 53 -0.50 16.86 -16.13
CA ARG A 53 0.14 16.71 -17.44
C ARG A 53 1.07 17.89 -17.73
N HIS A 54 2.33 17.58 -17.98
CA HIS A 54 3.33 18.53 -18.44
C HIS A 54 3.75 18.14 -19.87
N GLY A 55 3.01 18.64 -20.86
CA GLY A 55 3.13 18.19 -22.25
C GLY A 55 2.75 16.71 -22.38
N GLN A 56 3.72 15.88 -22.79
CA GLN A 56 3.56 14.43 -22.92
C GLN A 56 3.88 13.65 -21.64
N VAL A 57 4.35 14.33 -20.58
CA VAL A 57 4.75 13.68 -19.32
C VAL A 57 3.56 13.68 -18.36
N ARG A 58 3.18 12.50 -17.88
CA ARG A 58 2.20 12.28 -16.81
C ARG A 58 2.93 12.27 -15.47
N VAL A 59 2.58 13.17 -14.56
CA VAL A 59 3.12 13.26 -13.20
C VAL A 59 2.00 12.91 -12.22
N CYS A 60 2.26 11.96 -11.34
CA CYS A 60 1.30 11.46 -10.37
C CYS A 60 1.67 11.91 -8.96
N SER A 61 0.65 12.17 -8.15
CA SER A 61 0.75 12.42 -6.70
C SER A 61 -0.48 11.84 -6.00
N LEU A 62 -0.43 11.68 -4.67
CA LEU A 62 -1.63 11.32 -3.92
C LEU A 62 -2.74 12.34 -4.14
N SER A 63 -3.96 11.83 -4.26
CA SER A 63 -5.16 12.66 -4.26
C SER A 63 -5.49 13.09 -2.82
N ASP A 64 -6.22 14.20 -2.70
CA ASP A 64 -6.76 14.69 -1.42
C ASP A 64 -8.19 14.16 -1.18
N GLU A 65 -8.69 13.28 -2.06
CA GLU A 65 -10.01 12.66 -1.97
C GLU A 65 -10.10 11.61 -0.85
N GLU A 66 -11.32 11.39 -0.32
CA GLU A 66 -11.57 10.42 0.75
C GLU A 66 -11.08 9.00 0.39
N GLY A 67 -11.18 8.61 -0.88
CA GLY A 67 -10.69 7.31 -1.37
C GLY A 67 -9.18 7.14 -1.22
N ALA A 68 -8.39 8.20 -1.44
CA ALA A 68 -6.95 8.17 -1.24
C ALA A 68 -6.58 8.06 0.25
N ILE A 69 -7.29 8.80 1.12
CA ILE A 69 -7.10 8.75 2.57
C ILE A 69 -7.42 7.35 3.10
N ALA A 70 -8.54 6.76 2.69
CA ALA A 70 -8.93 5.41 3.07
C ALA A 70 -7.88 4.38 2.62
N ALA A 71 -7.47 4.41 1.35
CA ALA A 71 -6.45 3.52 0.81
C ALA A 71 -5.12 3.61 1.58
N MET A 72 -4.64 4.82 1.86
CA MET A 72 -3.38 5.02 2.60
C MET A 72 -3.49 4.62 4.07
N THR A 73 -4.65 4.85 4.69
CA THR A 73 -4.92 4.41 6.07
C THR A 73 -4.89 2.89 6.15
N GLU A 74 -5.51 2.19 5.19
CA GLU A 74 -5.50 0.73 5.15
C GLU A 74 -4.09 0.16 4.96
N VAL A 75 -3.28 0.74 4.06
CA VAL A 75 -1.87 0.34 3.89
C VAL A 75 -1.08 0.55 5.17
N SER A 76 -1.22 1.74 5.79
CA SER A 76 -0.50 2.08 7.02
C SER A 76 -0.89 1.16 8.18
N LEU A 77 -2.18 0.87 8.33
CA LEU A 77 -2.70 -0.02 9.38
C LEU A 77 -2.24 -1.46 9.16
N ALA A 78 -2.29 -1.97 7.93
CA ALA A 78 -1.81 -3.31 7.61
C ALA A 78 -0.31 -3.46 7.89
N ARG A 79 0.51 -2.47 7.51
CA ARG A 79 1.94 -2.43 7.83
C ARG A 79 2.18 -2.38 9.34
N TRP A 80 1.44 -1.56 10.07
CA TRP A 80 1.54 -1.48 11.52
C TRP A 80 1.23 -2.85 12.15
N LEU A 81 0.18 -3.53 11.71
CA LEU A 81 -0.16 -4.86 12.18
C LEU A 81 0.88 -5.92 11.83
N LEU A 82 1.56 -5.82 10.69
CA LEU A 82 2.67 -6.73 10.37
C LEU A 82 3.88 -6.52 11.29
N LEU A 83 4.21 -5.25 11.56
CA LEU A 83 5.35 -4.89 12.41
C LEU A 83 5.09 -5.16 13.90
N HIS A 84 3.85 -4.98 14.36
CA HIS A 84 3.50 -5.00 15.79
C HIS A 84 2.58 -6.16 16.19
N GLY A 85 1.86 -6.77 15.23
CA GLY A 85 1.02 -7.95 15.44
C GLY A 85 1.79 -9.26 15.43
N LYS A 86 3.03 -9.28 14.93
CA LYS A 86 4.01 -10.37 15.14
C LYS A 86 4.57 -10.30 16.58
N GLY A 87 3.69 -10.47 17.58
CA GLY A 87 4.14 -10.93 18.90
C GLY A 87 4.78 -12.32 18.75
N PRO A 88 5.89 -12.65 19.43
CA PRO A 88 6.64 -13.88 19.18
C PRO A 88 5.75 -15.13 19.34
N LEU A 89 5.56 -15.87 18.23
CA LEU A 89 5.08 -17.25 18.26
C LEU A 89 6.23 -18.27 18.35
N ALA A 90 7.48 -17.82 18.46
CA ALA A 90 8.65 -18.70 18.46
C ALA A 90 9.80 -18.16 19.31
N SER A 91 9.58 -18.06 20.61
CA SER A 91 10.60 -18.19 21.68
C SER A 91 9.87 -17.92 22.98
N GLY A 92 10.14 -18.66 24.05
CA GLY A 92 9.42 -18.58 25.34
C GLY A 92 9.55 -17.26 26.12
N ARG A 93 9.53 -16.11 25.43
CA ARG A 93 9.36 -14.77 26.01
C ARG A 93 7.94 -14.31 25.70
N GLN A 94 7.27 -13.82 26.72
CA GLN A 94 5.88 -13.33 26.73
C GLN A 94 5.48 -12.70 25.38
N GLY A 95 4.60 -13.40 24.65
CA GLY A 95 3.92 -12.85 23.49
C GLY A 95 3.17 -11.59 23.89
N HIS A 96 3.05 -10.63 22.95
CA HIS A 96 2.23 -9.45 23.16
C HIS A 96 0.82 -9.90 23.61
N PRO A 97 0.29 -9.44 24.75
CA PRO A 97 -0.93 -9.98 25.34
C PRO A 97 -2.14 -9.88 24.40
N ASP A 98 -2.12 -8.92 23.47
CA ASP A 98 -3.16 -8.75 22.46
C ASP A 98 -2.89 -9.46 21.11
N ALA A 99 -1.81 -10.24 20.95
CA ALA A 99 -1.49 -10.90 19.68
C ALA A 99 -2.66 -11.71 19.08
N PRO A 100 -3.45 -12.49 19.86
CA PRO A 100 -4.61 -13.19 19.33
C PRO A 100 -5.74 -12.26 18.85
N ARG A 101 -5.92 -11.10 19.52
CA ARG A 101 -6.92 -10.10 19.14
C ARG A 101 -6.51 -9.34 17.89
N LEU A 102 -5.22 -8.99 17.78
CA LEU A 102 -4.64 -8.35 16.61
C LEU A 102 -4.69 -9.27 15.38
N ALA A 103 -4.43 -10.57 15.56
CA ALA A 103 -4.57 -11.55 14.48
C ALA A 103 -6.03 -11.67 13.97
N ARG A 104 -7.01 -11.66 14.89
CA ARG A 104 -8.43 -11.69 14.52
C ARG A 104 -8.85 -10.41 13.80
N LEU A 105 -8.45 -9.24 14.32
CA LEU A 105 -8.70 -7.94 13.68
C LEU A 105 -8.07 -7.88 12.28
N ALA A 106 -6.84 -8.37 12.12
CA ALA A 106 -6.19 -8.45 10.82
C ALA A 106 -6.94 -9.37 9.85
N GLY A 107 -7.48 -10.51 10.33
CA GLY A 107 -8.32 -11.40 9.53
C GLY A 107 -9.63 -10.74 9.08
N ASP A 108 -10.34 -10.09 10.00
CA ASP A 108 -11.61 -9.40 9.70
C ASP A 108 -11.39 -8.23 8.71
N LEU A 109 -10.31 -7.46 8.88
CA LEU A 109 -9.94 -6.36 7.98
C LEU A 109 -9.45 -6.85 6.61
N ALA A 110 -8.75 -7.99 6.54
CA ALA A 110 -8.33 -8.58 5.27
C ALA A 110 -9.51 -9.06 4.42
N LEU A 111 -10.60 -9.51 5.06
CA LEU A 111 -11.82 -9.87 4.35
C LEU A 111 -12.61 -8.64 3.87
N ALA A 112 -12.49 -7.52 4.58
CA ALA A 112 -13.20 -6.28 4.27
C ALA A 112 -12.49 -5.39 3.23
N SER A 113 -11.15 -5.48 3.11
CA SER A 113 -10.37 -4.66 2.19
C SER A 113 -9.38 -5.46 1.33
N PRO A 114 -9.45 -5.33 -0.02
CA PRO A 114 -8.47 -5.93 -0.91
C PRO A 114 -7.08 -5.28 -0.82
N ILE A 115 -6.97 -4.02 -0.37
CA ILE A 115 -5.68 -3.34 -0.16
C ILE A 115 -5.02 -3.93 1.09
N PHE A 116 -5.77 -4.01 2.18
CA PHE A 116 -5.30 -4.57 3.44
C PHE A 116 -4.86 -6.04 3.29
N CYS A 117 -5.68 -6.85 2.62
CA CYS A 117 -5.36 -8.24 2.28
C CYS A 117 -4.05 -8.35 1.49
N GLY A 118 -3.88 -7.52 0.45
CA GLY A 118 -2.67 -7.58 -0.36
C GLY A 118 -1.40 -7.17 0.41
N VAL A 119 -1.48 -6.23 1.36
CA VAL A 119 -0.34 -5.87 2.22
C VAL A 119 0.08 -7.06 3.10
N LEU A 120 -0.89 -7.76 3.72
CA LEU A 120 -0.61 -8.91 4.58
C LEU A 120 0.00 -10.10 3.82
N VAL A 121 -0.48 -10.38 2.61
CA VAL A 121 0.02 -11.49 1.79
C VAL A 121 1.43 -11.19 1.25
N TRP A 122 1.74 -9.94 0.93
CA TRP A 122 3.04 -9.55 0.37
C TRP A 122 4.21 -9.65 1.35
N ASP A 123 3.98 -9.49 2.66
CA ASP A 123 5.03 -9.67 3.69
C ASP A 123 5.22 -11.15 4.11
N ALA A 124 4.42 -12.06 3.56
CA ALA A 124 4.53 -13.51 3.79
C ALA A 124 5.43 -14.22 2.77
N ASP A 125 5.82 -13.54 1.69
CA ASP A 125 6.77 -13.98 0.65
C ASP A 125 8.17 -13.36 0.90
#